data_AF-A0A3D0P4X5-F1
#
_entry.id   AF-A0A3D0P4X5-F1
#
_cell.length_a   1.000
_cell.length_b   1.000
_cell.length_c   1.000
_cell.angle_alpha   90.00
_cell.angle_beta   90.00
_cell.angle_gamma   90.00
#
_symmetry.space_group_name_H-M   'P 1'
#
loop_
_entity.id
_entity.type
_entity.pdbx_description
1 polymer ?
#
loop_
_entity_poly.entity_id
_entity_poly.type
_entity_poly.pdbx_seq_one_letter_code
_entity_poly.pdbx_strand_id
1 'polypeptide(L)'
;MGIGLTLALVFVGSDALAANIWPAILLIFLELMVITGVAMVFSTFSSPALSALLSFLVFVIGHLSSSLRDLGATLGSPVSKAVFDSIYFVLPNLSLFTFRTEAAAGLIPSTNMLAYSALYALLYIVVLLGIAVMVFQKRNFK
;
A
#
# COMPACT_ATOMS: atom_id res chain seq x y z
N MET A 1 -12.86 12.51 -2.86
CA MET A 1 -13.54 11.23 -3.20
C MET A 1 -14.51 10.77 -2.11
N GLY A 2 -14.13 10.72 -0.83
CA GLY A 2 -15.00 10.21 0.25
C GLY A 2 -16.36 10.92 0.41
N ILE A 3 -16.39 12.26 0.39
CA ILE A 3 -17.64 13.04 0.51
C ILE A 3 -18.59 12.73 -0.66
N GLY A 4 -18.08 12.68 -1.89
CA GLY A 4 -18.90 12.37 -3.08
C GLY A 4 -19.50 10.97 -3.01
N LEU A 5 -18.73 9.97 -2.56
CA LEU A 5 -19.23 8.62 -2.36
C LEU A 5 -20.28 8.55 -1.23
N THR A 6 -20.07 9.29 -0.14
CA THR A 6 -21.03 9.39 0.98
C THR A 6 -22.37 9.96 0.48
N LEU A 7 -22.33 11.06 -0.28
CA LEU A 7 -23.52 11.69 -0.86
C LEU A 7 -24.26 10.74 -1.82
N ALA A 8 -23.53 10.00 -2.64
CA ALA A 8 -24.13 9.01 -3.54
C ALA A 8 -24.82 7.87 -2.77
N LEU A 9 -24.22 7.38 -1.67
CA LEU A 9 -24.83 6.33 -0.85
C LEU A 9 -26.07 6.82 -0.09
N VAL A 10 -26.04 8.05 0.44
CA VAL A 10 -27.21 8.69 1.05
C VAL A 10 -28.32 8.88 0.02
N PHE A 11 -27.99 9.29 -1.22
CA PHE A 11 -28.97 9.43 -2.30
C PHE A 11 -29.66 8.10 -2.65
N VAL A 12 -28.95 6.97 -2.53
CA VAL A 12 -29.49 5.61 -2.75
C VAL A 12 -30.19 5.06 -1.49
N GLY A 13 -30.26 5.83 -0.39
CA GLY A 13 -30.91 5.43 0.87
C GLY A 13 -30.08 4.47 1.74
N SER A 14 -28.76 4.43 1.53
CA SER A 14 -27.83 3.54 2.24
C SER A 14 -27.04 4.28 3.33
N ASP A 15 -27.73 4.95 4.24
CA ASP A 15 -27.12 5.83 5.27
C ASP A 15 -26.13 5.09 6.19
N ALA A 16 -26.44 3.85 6.54
CA ALA A 16 -25.56 3.01 7.36
C ALA A 16 -24.23 2.70 6.66
N LEU A 17 -24.26 2.44 5.34
CA LEU A 17 -23.04 2.25 4.55
C LEU A 17 -22.27 3.58 4.44
N ALA A 18 -22.98 4.70 4.23
CA ALA A 18 -22.37 6.01 4.10
C ALA A 18 -21.57 6.43 5.35
N ALA A 19 -22.00 6.03 6.55
CA ALA A 19 -21.23 6.24 7.78
C ALA A 19 -20.01 5.31 7.89
N ASN A 20 -20.12 4.08 7.40
CA ASN A 20 -19.15 3.02 7.62
C ASN A 20 -18.01 2.93 6.60
N ILE A 21 -18.06 3.68 5.49
CA ILE A 21 -17.00 3.67 4.45
C ILE A 21 -15.69 4.37 4.87
N TRP A 22 -15.73 5.25 5.87
CA TRP A 22 -14.59 6.11 6.22
C TRP A 22 -13.31 5.36 6.65
N PRO A 23 -13.40 4.30 7.47
CA PRO A 23 -12.23 3.47 7.78
C PRO A 23 -11.60 2.83 6.54
N ALA A 24 -12.41 2.38 5.57
CA ALA A 24 -11.90 1.81 4.32
C ALA A 24 -11.23 2.89 3.44
N ILE A 25 -11.79 4.10 3.40
CA ILE A 25 -11.16 5.25 2.73
C ILE A 25 -9.81 5.57 3.37
N LEU A 26 -9.70 5.50 4.69
CA LEU A 26 -8.44 5.72 5.41
C LEU A 26 -7.40 4.67 5.02
N LEU A 27 -7.77 3.39 4.92
CA LEU A 27 -6.84 2.34 4.47
C LEU A 27 -6.33 2.59 3.04
N ILE A 28 -7.21 2.98 2.11
CA ILE A 28 -6.81 3.36 0.75
C ILE A 28 -5.87 4.56 0.77
N PHE A 29 -6.13 5.55 1.62
CA PHE A 29 -5.26 6.71 1.76
C PHE A 29 -3.87 6.34 2.27
N LEU A 30 -3.77 5.47 3.28
CA LEU A 30 -2.49 4.93 3.76
C LEU A 30 -1.73 4.18 2.66
N GLU A 31 -2.42 3.33 1.90
CA GLU A 31 -1.89 2.60 0.75
C GLU A 31 -1.26 3.56 -0.28
N LEU A 32 -1.99 4.62 -0.64
CA LEU A 32 -1.52 5.64 -1.57
C LEU A 32 -0.32 6.41 -1.03
N MET A 33 -0.26 6.71 0.26
CA MET A 33 0.91 7.38 0.86
C MET A 33 2.16 6.53 0.78
N VAL A 34 2.06 5.22 1.03
CA VAL A 34 3.18 4.28 0.89
C VAL A 34 3.67 4.25 -0.55
N ILE A 35 2.78 4.10 -1.53
CA ILE A 35 3.14 4.13 -2.96
C ILE A 35 3.73 5.48 -3.38
N THR A 36 3.22 6.58 -2.85
CA THR A 36 3.79 7.91 -3.08
C THR A 36 5.22 8.00 -2.55
N GLY A 37 5.50 7.45 -1.37
CA GLY A 37 6.85 7.33 -0.84
C GLY A 37 7.77 6.52 -1.75
N VAL A 38 7.29 5.40 -2.30
CA VAL A 38 8.04 4.58 -3.27
C VAL A 38 8.37 5.37 -4.53
N ALA A 39 7.38 6.09 -5.07
CA ALA A 39 7.57 6.97 -6.23
C ALA A 39 8.57 8.09 -5.97
N MET A 40 8.58 8.65 -4.75
CA MET A 40 9.57 9.65 -4.33
C MET A 40 10.98 9.06 -4.27
N VAL A 41 11.15 7.82 -3.81
CA VAL A 41 12.46 7.16 -3.84
C VAL A 41 12.93 6.98 -5.29
N PHE A 42 12.07 6.45 -6.18
CA PHE A 42 12.45 6.25 -7.58
C PHE A 42 12.69 7.56 -8.34
N SER A 43 11.98 8.64 -8.01
CA SER A 43 12.19 9.95 -8.66
C SER A 43 13.58 10.53 -8.37
N THR A 44 14.24 10.10 -7.28
CA THR A 44 15.58 10.60 -6.92
C THR A 44 16.67 10.19 -7.91
N PHE A 45 16.46 9.12 -8.70
CA PHE A 45 17.47 8.58 -9.62
C PHE A 45 16.94 8.16 -11.00
N SER A 46 15.65 8.32 -11.29
CA SER A 46 15.04 7.90 -12.55
C SER A 46 14.29 9.04 -13.26
N SER A 47 13.89 8.82 -14.52
CA SER A 47 13.01 9.74 -15.25
C SER A 47 11.58 9.67 -14.71
N PRO A 48 10.74 10.71 -14.88
CA PRO A 48 9.35 10.69 -14.41
C PRO A 48 8.55 9.48 -14.91
N ALA A 49 8.71 9.11 -16.18
CA ALA A 49 8.03 7.96 -16.77
C ALA A 49 8.49 6.62 -16.17
N LEU A 50 9.80 6.46 -15.94
CA LEU A 50 10.35 5.24 -15.35
C LEU A 50 9.96 5.11 -13.87
N SER A 51 9.96 6.22 -13.13
CA SER A 51 9.49 6.25 -11.74
C SER A 51 8.04 5.81 -11.62
N ALA A 52 7.16 6.32 -12.49
CA ALA A 52 5.75 5.92 -12.51
C ALA A 52 5.60 4.42 -12.80
N LEU A 53 6.32 3.89 -13.79
CA LEU A 53 6.31 2.47 -14.14
C LEU A 53 6.79 1.60 -12.97
N LEU A 54 7.92 1.93 -12.35
CA LEU A 54 8.48 1.16 -11.23
C LEU A 54 7.54 1.19 -10.01
N SER A 55 6.95 2.35 -9.71
CA SER A 55 5.98 2.48 -8.61
C SER A 55 4.72 1.65 -8.87
N PHE A 56 4.25 1.63 -10.12
CA PHE A 56 3.14 0.78 -10.53
C PHE A 56 3.46 -0.72 -10.39
N LEU A 57 4.67 -1.15 -10.77
CA LEU A 57 5.10 -2.53 -10.56
C LEU A 57 5.17 -2.88 -9.07
N VAL A 58 5.69 -1.99 -8.23
CA VAL A 58 5.69 -2.17 -6.77
C VAL A 58 4.27 -2.25 -6.22
N PHE A 59 3.33 -1.46 -6.75
CA PHE A 59 1.92 -1.57 -6.39
C PHE A 59 1.35 -2.96 -6.71
N VAL A 60 1.57 -3.46 -7.92
CA VAL A 60 1.08 -4.79 -8.33
C VAL A 60 1.72 -5.89 -7.47
N ILE A 61 3.05 -5.88 -7.32
CA ILE A 61 3.76 -6.90 -6.54
C ILE A 61 3.39 -6.81 -5.06
N GLY A 62 3.21 -5.60 -4.52
CA GLY A 62 2.84 -5.38 -3.13
C GLY A 62 1.49 -5.98 -2.75
N HIS A 63 0.52 -5.99 -3.68
CA HIS A 63 -0.76 -6.69 -3.50
C HIS A 63 -0.62 -8.22 -3.59
N LEU A 64 0.27 -8.69 -4.46
CA LEU A 64 0.53 -10.12 -4.65
C LEU A 64 1.48 -10.70 -3.60
N SER A 65 2.16 -9.86 -2.82
CA SER A 65 3.27 -10.21 -1.94
C SER A 65 2.96 -11.36 -1.00
N SER A 66 1.81 -11.33 -0.31
CA SER A 66 1.37 -12.42 0.57
C SER A 66 1.14 -13.73 -0.19
N SER A 67 0.47 -13.66 -1.35
CA SER A 67 0.19 -14.84 -2.17
C SER A 67 1.45 -15.44 -2.79
N LEU A 68 2.43 -14.61 -3.17
CA LEU A 68 3.74 -15.06 -3.66
C LEU A 68 4.50 -15.82 -2.57
N ARG A 69 4.44 -15.35 -1.33
CA ARG A 69 5.05 -16.02 -0.18
C ARG A 69 4.42 -17.40 0.08
N ASP A 70 3.09 -17.47 0.05
CA ASP A 70 2.36 -18.73 0.21
C ASP A 70 2.68 -19.72 -0.93
N LEU A 71 2.77 -19.22 -2.17
CA LEU A 71 3.18 -20.02 -3.32
C LEU A 71 4.60 -20.57 -3.14
N GLY A 72 5.54 -19.75 -2.66
CA GLY A 72 6.90 -20.16 -2.34
C GLY A 72 6.98 -21.27 -1.31
N ALA A 73 6.12 -21.22 -0.29
CA ALA A 73 6.02 -22.28 0.71
C ALA A 73 5.50 -23.60 0.11
N THR A 74 4.58 -23.52 -0.85
CA THR A 74 3.95 -24.70 -1.48
C THR A 74 4.85 -25.37 -2.53
N LEU A 75 5.68 -24.60 -3.24
CA LEU A 75 6.52 -25.11 -4.34
C LEU A 75 7.68 -26.03 -3.90
N GLY A 76 8.01 -26.10 -2.61
CA GLY A 76 9.01 -27.01 -2.04
C GLY A 76 10.48 -26.75 -2.44
N SER A 77 10.74 -25.88 -3.42
CA SER A 77 12.10 -25.47 -3.83
C SER A 77 12.68 -24.42 -2.86
N PRO A 78 13.86 -24.67 -2.24
CA PRO A 78 14.51 -23.70 -1.35
C PRO A 78 14.81 -22.36 -2.02
N VAL A 79 15.14 -22.38 -3.32
CA VAL A 79 15.45 -21.19 -4.11
C VAL A 79 14.20 -20.34 -4.31
N SER A 80 13.09 -20.97 -4.72
CA SER A 80 11.82 -20.26 -4.95
C SER A 80 11.31 -19.62 -3.65
N LYS A 81 11.40 -20.34 -2.52
CA LYS A 81 11.04 -19.81 -1.21
C LYS A 81 11.88 -18.58 -0.84
N ALA A 82 13.20 -18.66 -1.00
CA ALA A 82 14.09 -17.54 -0.69
C ALA A 82 13.79 -16.29 -1.54
N VAL A 83 13.50 -16.46 -2.83
CA VAL A 83 13.14 -15.35 -3.72
C VAL A 83 11.84 -14.68 -3.28
N PHE A 84 10.78 -15.46 -3.03
CA PHE A 84 9.47 -14.89 -2.65
C PHE A 84 9.47 -14.30 -1.24
N ASP A 85 10.17 -14.90 -0.27
CA ASP A 85 10.37 -14.29 1.04
C ASP A 85 11.13 -12.96 0.92
N SER A 86 12.17 -12.89 0.06
CA SER A 86 12.90 -11.64 -0.18
C SER A 86 11.99 -10.53 -0.73
N ILE A 87 11.14 -10.86 -1.71
CA ILE A 87 10.14 -9.93 -2.25
C ILE A 87 9.19 -9.46 -1.12
N TYR A 88 8.73 -10.38 -0.28
CA TYR A 88 7.82 -10.08 0.82
C TYR A 88 8.39 -9.12 1.85
N PHE A 89 9.67 -9.24 2.18
CA PHE A 89 10.33 -8.38 3.16
C PHE A 89 10.85 -7.06 2.59
N VAL A 90 11.23 -7.02 1.32
CA VAL A 90 11.80 -5.82 0.68
C VAL A 90 10.72 -4.88 0.16
N LEU A 91 9.62 -5.41 -0.37
CA LEU A 91 8.53 -4.62 -0.94
C LEU A 91 7.42 -4.40 0.09
N PRO A 92 6.69 -3.26 0.00
CA PRO A 92 5.57 -3.01 0.90
C PRO A 92 4.48 -4.04 0.63
N ASN A 93 4.02 -4.71 1.69
CA ASN A 93 2.87 -5.59 1.60
C ASN A 93 1.58 -4.75 1.64
N LEU A 94 1.00 -4.49 0.47
CA LEU A 94 -0.17 -3.63 0.33
C LEU A 94 -1.48 -4.37 0.60
N SER A 95 -1.46 -5.70 0.72
CA SER A 95 -2.65 -6.47 1.06
C SER A 95 -3.21 -6.11 2.45
N LEU A 96 -2.37 -5.53 3.32
CA LEU A 96 -2.75 -4.99 4.64
C LEU A 96 -3.73 -3.81 4.57
N PHE A 97 -3.85 -3.15 3.41
CA PHE A 97 -4.76 -2.02 3.20
C PHE A 97 -6.02 -2.42 2.41
N THR A 98 -6.11 -3.67 1.96
CA THR A 98 -7.24 -4.16 1.18
C THR A 98 -8.42 -4.46 2.09
N PHE A 99 -9.44 -3.60 2.04
CA PHE A 99 -10.72 -3.80 2.71
C PHE A 99 -11.91 -3.30 1.88
N ARG A 100 -11.71 -3.13 0.56
CA ARG A 100 -12.70 -2.50 -0.34
C ARG A 100 -13.94 -3.38 -0.53
N THR A 101 -13.72 -4.68 -0.67
CA THR A 101 -14.76 -5.70 -0.88
C THR A 101 -15.64 -5.88 0.35
N GLU A 102 -15.01 -5.94 1.52
CA GLU A 102 -15.65 -6.09 2.82
C GLU A 102 -16.45 -4.83 3.17
N ALA A 103 -15.88 -3.65 2.93
CA ALA A 103 -16.59 -2.38 3.09
C ALA A 103 -17.82 -2.27 2.17
N ALA A 104 -17.73 -2.77 0.93
CA ALA A 104 -18.88 -2.84 0.02
C ALA A 104 -19.98 -3.80 0.51
N ALA A 105 -19.60 -4.84 1.26
CA ALA A 105 -20.53 -5.74 1.96
C ALA A 105 -21.07 -5.16 3.28
N GLY A 106 -20.70 -3.93 3.64
CA GLY A 106 -21.13 -3.26 4.87
C GLY A 106 -20.35 -3.65 6.13
N LEU A 107 -19.25 -4.39 5.99
CA LEU A 107 -18.37 -4.71 7.10
C LEU A 107 -17.49 -3.51 7.45
N ILE A 108 -17.10 -3.42 8.71
CA ILE A 108 -16.21 -2.37 9.24
C ILE A 108 -14.86 -3.02 9.58
N PRO A 109 -13.72 -2.44 9.18
CA PRO A 109 -12.43 -2.97 9.59
C PRO A 109 -12.29 -2.92 11.11
N SER A 110 -11.72 -3.96 11.70
CA SER A 110 -11.45 -3.98 13.13
C SER A 110 -10.46 -2.89 13.52
N THR A 111 -10.58 -2.36 14.74
CA THR A 111 -9.65 -1.34 15.27
C THR A 111 -8.21 -1.83 15.27
N ASN A 112 -7.99 -3.12 15.53
CA ASN A 112 -6.67 -3.75 15.50
C ASN A 112 -6.07 -3.73 14.09
N MET A 113 -6.86 -4.04 13.07
CA MET A 113 -6.43 -3.96 11.67
C MET A 113 -6.06 -2.51 11.31
N LEU A 114 -6.91 -1.54 11.65
CA LEU A 114 -6.63 -0.13 11.37
C LEU A 114 -5.35 0.35 12.04
N ALA A 115 -5.17 0.04 13.34
CA ALA A 115 -3.99 0.44 14.09
C ALA A 115 -2.71 -0.20 13.52
N TYR A 116 -2.76 -1.50 13.21
CA TYR A 116 -1.63 -2.20 12.62
C TYR A 116 -1.27 -1.65 11.24
N SER A 117 -2.24 -1.48 10.34
CA SER A 117 -2.00 -0.95 9.00
C SER A 117 -1.52 0.52 9.04
N ALA A 118 -2.04 1.33 9.96
CA ALA A 118 -1.58 2.71 10.16
C ALA A 118 -0.12 2.76 10.67
N LEU A 119 0.23 1.95 11.66
CA LEU A 119 1.60 1.87 12.17
C LEU A 119 2.56 1.36 11.08
N TYR A 120 2.15 0.31 10.36
CA TYR A 120 2.92 -0.24 9.25
C TYR A 120 3.18 0.82 8.17
N ALA A 121 2.14 1.53 7.73
CA ALA A 121 2.27 2.62 6.76
C ALA A 121 3.22 3.71 7.24
N LEU A 122 3.05 4.18 8.48
CA LEU A 122 3.84 5.27 9.04
C LEU A 122 5.33 4.92 9.08
N LEU A 123 5.68 3.74 9.59
CA LEU A 123 7.06 3.27 9.62
C LEU A 123 7.64 3.16 8.21
N TYR A 124 6.89 2.59 7.28
CA TYR A 124 7.33 2.40 5.91
C TYR A 124 7.57 3.75 5.20
N ILE A 125 6.67 4.71 5.37
CA ILE A 125 6.78 6.07 4.81
C ILE A 125 8.01 6.78 5.38
N VAL A 126 8.25 6.72 6.69
CA VAL A 126 9.43 7.34 7.31
C VAL A 126 10.72 6.78 6.72
N VAL A 127 10.81 5.46 6.53
CA VAL A 127 11.97 4.81 5.91
C VAL A 127 12.14 5.25 4.45
N LEU A 128 11.08 5.22 3.64
CA LEU A 128 11.12 5.62 2.24
C LEU A 128 11.54 7.08 2.06
N LEU A 129 10.94 8.00 2.83
CA LEU A 129 11.30 9.42 2.79
C LEU A 129 12.74 9.63 3.28
N GLY A 130 13.18 8.92 4.32
CA GLY A 130 14.56 8.94 4.77
C GLY A 130 15.55 8.55 3.66
N ILE A 131 15.25 7.46 2.94
CA ILE A 131 16.04 7.02 1.78
C ILE A 131 16.06 8.11 0.70
N ALA A 132 14.89 8.65 0.34
CA ALA A 132 14.79 9.69 -0.68
C ALA A 132 15.64 10.92 -0.32
N VAL A 133 15.56 11.39 0.94
CA VAL A 133 16.36 12.52 1.43
C VAL A 133 17.86 12.23 1.37
N MET A 134 18.30 11.05 1.83
CA MET A 134 19.73 10.67 1.79
C MET A 134 20.28 10.63 0.35
N VAL A 135 19.52 10.10 -0.60
CA VAL A 135 19.93 10.04 -2.01
C VAL A 135 20.00 11.45 -2.62
N PHE A 136 19.02 12.31 -2.33
CA PHE A 136 19.02 13.70 -2.80
C PHE A 136 20.19 14.51 -2.24
N GLN A 137 20.50 14.36 -0.95
CA GLN A 137 21.63 15.07 -0.33
C GLN A 137 22.95 14.74 -1.04
N LYS A 138 23.22 13.45 -1.30
CA LYS A 138 24.46 13.03 -2.00
C LYS A 138 24.59 13.59 -3.43
N ARG A 139 23.47 13.90 -4.09
CA ARG A 139 23.48 14.53 -5.44
C ARG A 139 23.81 16.01 -5.41
N ASN A 140 23.32 16.76 -4.42
CA ASN A 140 23.49 18.22 -4.38
C ASN A 140 24.89 18.67 -3.92
N PHE A 141 25.71 17.77 -3.38
CA PHE A 141 27.11 18.07 -3.03
C PHE A 141 28.11 17.77 -4.17
N LYS A 142 27.63 17.33 -5.34
CA LYS A 142 28.41 17.22 -6.58
C LYS A 142 28.09 18.38 -7.50
#